data_AF-A0A519FQU2-F1
#
_entry.id   AF-A0A519FQU2-F1
#
_cell.length_a   1.000
_cell.length_b   1.000
_cell.length_c   1.000
_cell.angle_alpha   90.00
_cell.angle_beta   90.00
_cell.angle_gamma   90.00
#
_symmetry.space_group_name_H-M   'P 1'
#
loop_
_entity.id
_entity.type
_entity.pdbx_description
1 polymer ?
#
loop_
_entity_poly.entity_id
_entity_poly.type
_entity_poly.pdbx_seq_one_letter_code
_entity_poly.pdbx_strand_id
1 'polypeptide(L)' 'IRKNPKINAEYKLLLKDSPCYVGIAKGEDALKAKVNEIIAAAKKDGTLDANSKKWLGKGIGDLPL' A
#
# COMPACT_ATOMS: atom_id res chain seq x y z
N ILE A 1 1.28 -8.24 -15.33
CA ILE A 1 1.77 -9.63 -15.51
C ILE A 1 0.78 -10.49 -16.33
N ARG A 2 -0.45 -10.78 -15.87
CA ARG A 2 -1.42 -11.59 -16.65
C ARG A 2 -1.76 -11.06 -18.06
N LYS A 3 -1.84 -9.75 -18.25
CA LYS A 3 -2.06 -9.12 -19.58
C LYS A 3 -0.78 -8.93 -20.41
N ASN A 4 0.40 -9.06 -19.81
CA ASN A 4 1.68 -8.95 -20.51
C ASN A 4 2.74 -9.79 -19.77
N PRO A 5 2.81 -11.11 -20.04
CA PRO A 5 3.62 -12.05 -19.26
C PRO A 5 5.13 -11.88 -19.48
N LYS A 6 5.55 -11.08 -20.46
CA LYS A 6 6.97 -10.74 -20.71
C LYS A 6 7.48 -9.60 -19.81
N ILE A 7 6.61 -8.91 -19.08
CA ILE A 7 7.04 -7.94 -18.07
C ILE A 7 7.56 -8.71 -16.86
N ASN A 8 8.89 -8.78 -16.75
CA ASN A 8 9.60 -9.23 -15.55
C ASN A 8 9.50 -8.12 -14.49
N ALA A 9 8.34 -8.03 -13.82
CA ALA A 9 8.13 -7.15 -12.66
C ALA A 9 8.77 -7.76 -11.40
N GLU A 10 10.06 -8.09 -11.50
CA GLU A 10 10.85 -8.58 -10.38
C GLU A 10 11.41 -7.40 -9.59
N TYR A 11 11.23 -7.44 -8.28
CA TYR A 11 11.86 -6.51 -7.38
C TYR A 11 13.36 -6.81 -7.31
N LYS A 12 14.21 -5.93 -7.84
CA LYS A 12 15.66 -6.15 -7.92
C LYS A 12 16.44 -5.52 -6.77
N LEU A 13 16.18 -4.23 -6.50
CA LEU A 13 16.90 -3.46 -5.49
C LEU A 13 16.06 -2.26 -5.03
N LEU A 14 16.02 -1.97 -3.73
CA LEU A 14 15.43 -0.74 -3.20
C LEU A 14 16.39 0.42 -3.43
N LEU A 15 16.04 1.35 -4.32
CA LEU A 15 16.83 2.59 -4.49
C LEU A 15 16.42 3.68 -3.49
N LYS A 16 15.12 3.76 -3.18
CA LYS A 16 14.55 4.70 -2.23
C LYS A 16 13.21 4.17 -1.73
N ASP A 17 12.98 4.27 -0.42
CA ASP A 17 11.67 4.03 0.15
C ASP A 17 10.90 5.35 0.20
N SER A 18 9.83 5.45 -0.60
CA SER A 18 8.95 6.62 -0.61
C SER A 18 7.56 6.16 -0.21
N PRO A 19 7.06 6.54 0.98
CA PRO A 19 5.74 6.14 1.43
C PRO A 19 4.66 6.70 0.49
N CYS A 20 3.64 5.89 0.22
CA CYS A 20 2.47 6.29 -0.56
C CYS A 20 1.32 6.69 0.36
N TYR A 21 0.65 7.79 0.03
CA TYR A 21 -0.49 8.32 0.80
C TYR A 21 -1.75 8.38 -0.06
N VAL A 22 -2.91 8.37 0.59
CA VAL A 22 -4.20 8.62 -0.05
C VAL A 22 -4.48 10.11 -0.03
N GLY A 23 -4.50 10.74 -1.21
CA GLY A 23 -4.85 12.16 -1.34
C GLY A 23 -6.34 12.39 -1.11
N ILE A 24 -6.67 13.43 -0.35
CA ILE A 24 -8.03 13.89 -0.10
C ILE A 24 -8.14 15.41 -0.30
N ALA A 25 -9.36 15.92 -0.48
CA ALA A 25 -9.58 17.36 -0.56
C ALA A 25 -9.27 18.06 0.78
N LYS A 26 -8.78 19.30 0.71
CA LYS A 26 -8.48 20.10 1.90
C LYS A 26 -9.78 20.40 2.67
N GLY A 27 -9.77 20.20 3.99
CA GLY A 27 -10.93 20.41 4.87
C GLY A 27 -11.79 19.17 5.10
N GLU A 28 -11.56 18.07 4.37
CA GLU A 28 -12.29 16.81 4.53
C GLU A 28 -11.74 15.97 5.70
N ASP A 29 -11.73 16.53 6.92
CA ASP A 29 -11.10 15.89 8.09
C ASP A 29 -11.81 14.62 8.54
N ALA A 30 -13.15 14.57 8.44
CA ALA A 30 -13.91 13.37 8.76
C ALA A 30 -13.59 12.22 7.80
N LEU A 31 -13.46 12.52 6.49
CA LEU A 31 -13.07 11.54 5.49
C LEU A 31 -11.63 11.07 5.72
N LYS A 32 -10.70 12.00 5.98
CA LYS A 32 -9.31 11.71 6.34
C LYS A 32 -9.24 10.71 7.48
N ALA A 33 -9.96 11.00 8.56
CA ALA A 33 -9.98 10.18 9.77
C ALA A 33 -10.50 8.78 9.45
N LYS A 34 -11.60 8.67 8.69
CA LYS A 34 -12.18 7.37 8.37
C LYS A 34 -11.30 6.53 7.45
N VAL A 35 -10.66 7.15 6.45
CA VAL A 35 -9.70 6.48 5.57
C VAL A 35 -8.52 5.94 6.37
N ASN A 36 -7.94 6.75 7.26
CA ASN A 36 -6.84 6.33 8.12
C ASN A 36 -7.25 5.19 9.07
N GLU A 37 -8.45 5.24 9.65
CA GLU A 37 -8.99 4.17 10.50
C GLU A 37 -9.08 2.84 9.74
N ILE A 38 -9.61 2.86 8.50
CA ILE A 38 -9.71 1.67 7.65
C ILE A 38 -8.32 1.10 7.32
N ILE A 39 -7.36 1.97 6.97
CA ILE A 39 -5.98 1.54 6.67
C ILE A 39 -5.32 0.94 7.90
N ALA A 40 -5.50 1.54 9.07
CA ALA A 40 -4.95 1.03 10.33
C ALA A 40 -5.55 -0.33 10.71
N ALA A 41 -6.87 -0.50 10.53
CA ALA A 41 -7.54 -1.78 10.74
C ALA A 41 -6.99 -2.87 9.78
N ALA A 42 -6.89 -2.56 8.48
CA ALA A 42 -6.38 -3.48 7.46
C ALA A 42 -4.88 -3.82 7.65
N LYS A 43 -4.10 -2.90 8.24
CA LYS A 43 -2.71 -3.17 8.66
C LYS A 43 -2.70 -4.14 9.85
N LYS A 44 -3.56 -3.91 10.85
CA LYS A 44 -3.65 -4.72 12.08
C LYS A 44 -4.15 -6.14 11.82
N ASP A 45 -5.13 -6.32 10.94
CA ASP A 45 -5.72 -7.63 10.64
C ASP A 45 -4.96 -8.42 9.56
N GLY A 46 -3.93 -7.81 8.94
CA GLY A 46 -3.08 -8.45 7.93
C GLY A 46 -3.64 -8.40 6.50
N THR A 47 -4.83 -7.84 6.28
CA THR A 47 -5.45 -7.70 4.95
C THR A 47 -4.55 -6.91 4.00
N LEU A 48 -3.95 -5.82 4.50
CA LEU A 48 -3.08 -4.97 3.69
C LEU A 48 -1.79 -5.72 3.29
N ASP A 49 -1.23 -6.52 4.20
CA ASP A 49 -0.04 -7.34 3.92
C ASP A 49 -0.34 -8.45 2.91
N ALA A 50 -1.47 -9.13 3.04
CA ALA A 50 -1.93 -10.14 2.09
C ALA A 50 -2.12 -9.54 0.68
N ASN A 51 -2.71 -8.35 0.59
CA ASN A 51 -2.87 -7.63 -0.68
C ASN A 51 -1.51 -7.24 -1.30
N SER A 52 -0.58 -6.73 -0.49
CA SER A 52 0.77 -6.38 -0.96
C SER A 52 1.50 -7.61 -1.52
N LYS A 53 1.46 -8.74 -0.81
CA LYS A 53 2.06 -10.00 -1.29
C LYS A 53 1.42 -10.48 -2.59
N LYS A 54 0.09 -10.43 -2.70
CA LYS A 54 -0.65 -10.89 -3.88
C LYS A 54 -0.32 -10.09 -5.14
N TRP A 55 -0.23 -8.76 -5.02
CA TRP A 55 -0.12 -7.88 -6.18
C TRP A 55 1.31 -7.39 -6.46
N LEU A 56 2.11 -7.23 -5.42
CA LEU A 56 3.46 -6.65 -5.49
C LEU A 56 4.56 -7.67 -5.14
N GLY A 57 4.22 -8.86 -4.65
CA GLY A 57 5.19 -9.91 -4.32
C GLY A 57 6.04 -9.61 -3.08
N LYS A 58 5.71 -8.57 -2.30
CA LYS A 58 6.42 -8.16 -1.07
C LYS A 58 5.43 -7.82 0.04
N GLY A 59 5.88 -7.91 1.29
CA GLY A 59 5.13 -7.38 2.43
C GLY A 59 5.08 -5.84 2.43
N ILE A 60 4.22 -5.28 3.28
CA ILE A 60 3.97 -3.84 3.36
C ILE A 60 5.15 -3.03 3.93
N GLY A 61 6.12 -3.67 4.57
CA GLY A 61 7.25 -3.00 5.20
C GLY A 61 6.84 -2.15 6.42
N ASP A 62 7.67 -1.16 6.75
CA ASP A 62 7.34 -0.18 7.79
C ASP A 62 6.56 0.98 7.17
N LEU A 63 5.26 1.04 7.46
CA LEU A 63 4.39 2.12 6.99
C LEU A 63 4.31 3.21 8.07
N PRO A 64 4.58 4.49 7.73
CA PRO A 64 4.35 5.61 8.63
C PRO A 64 2.85 5.69 8.97
N LEU A 65 2.56 5.90 10.26
CA LEU A 65 1.21 6.08 10.78
C LEU A 65 0.90 7.58 10.91
#